data_AF-A0A519UHL7-F1
#
_entry.id   AF-A0A519UHL7-F1
#
_cell.length_a   1.000
_cell.length_b   1.000
_cell.length_c   1.000
_cell.angle_alpha   90.00
_cell.angle_beta   90.00
_cell.angle_gamma   90.00
#
_symmetry.space_group_name_H-M   'P 1'
#
loop_
_entity.id
_entity.type
_entity.pdbx_description
1 polymer ?
#
loop_
_entity_poly.entity_id
_entity_poly.type
_entity_poly.pdbx_seq_one_letter_code
_entity_poly.pdbx_strand_id
1 'polypeptide(L)'
;MPTLFRPLAALLLLPALALAQASLPAEASYIAGQQTTGSFPLVAGGQAAPLYLGADEWPGVQRAAHDLQADINRVTGRTPTLRTVAPTAGQQPVVLVGTLGHSALIDELVRGGKLDAGALRGKWEKFVVQAVDNPLPGVARALVVAGSDKRGTIFGLYDLSAQMGVSPWYWWADVPVRHQKSLYVAAGAHTLGEPKVKYRGIFINDEAPAFAGWAKEKFGGVNHAVYGHLFELILRLRGNYLWPAMWGNMFAVDDPQSPALADEYGVVMGTSHHEPLTRAHEEWKVSGHGPWNYQTNDTTLRRFWRQGMRRMGHRENIVTIGMRGDGDEPMSQESNIALLEKIVADQRQIIAEETHKPADQTPQMWALYKEVQDYYD
;
A
#
# COMPACT_ATOMS: atom_id res chain seq x y z
N MET A 1 8.20 -82.69 7.74
CA MET A 1 7.46 -81.56 8.35
C MET A 1 8.18 -80.26 8.03
N PRO A 2 7.72 -79.46 7.05
CA PRO A 2 8.19 -78.09 6.87
C PRO A 2 7.17 -77.10 7.45
N THR A 3 7.67 -76.19 8.28
CA THR A 3 6.92 -75.12 8.95
C THR A 3 6.61 -73.99 7.97
N LEU A 4 5.33 -73.63 7.88
CA LEU A 4 4.80 -72.52 7.06
C LEU A 4 5.33 -71.15 7.55
N PHE A 5 5.86 -70.36 6.61
CA PHE A 5 5.95 -68.90 6.74
C PHE A 5 4.62 -68.27 6.29
N ARG A 6 4.00 -67.46 7.16
CA ARG A 6 2.94 -66.50 6.80
C ARG A 6 3.50 -65.09 6.99
N PRO A 7 3.43 -64.18 6.01
CA PRO A 7 3.70 -62.77 6.25
C PRO A 7 2.44 -62.11 6.83
N LEU A 8 2.60 -61.40 7.94
CA LEU A 8 1.59 -60.51 8.51
C LEU A 8 1.53 -59.25 7.63
N ALA A 9 0.42 -59.04 6.93
CA ALA A 9 0.13 -57.76 6.28
C ALA A 9 -0.34 -56.77 7.35
N ALA A 10 0.49 -55.78 7.68
CA ALA A 10 0.10 -54.65 8.51
C ALA A 10 -0.74 -53.66 7.68
N LEU A 11 -2.05 -53.65 7.90
CA LEU A 11 -2.97 -52.66 7.33
C LEU A 11 -2.78 -51.33 8.10
N LEU A 12 -2.07 -50.37 7.52
CA LEU A 12 -2.00 -49.00 8.01
C LEU A 12 -3.29 -48.26 7.63
N LEU A 13 -4.21 -48.16 8.59
CA LEU A 13 -5.37 -47.26 8.53
C LEU A 13 -4.89 -45.82 8.75
N LEU A 14 -4.74 -45.06 7.67
CA LEU A 14 -4.59 -43.59 7.72
C LEU A 14 -5.96 -42.95 8.00
N PRO A 15 -6.14 -42.17 9.07
CA PRO A 15 -7.37 -41.42 9.27
C PRO A 15 -7.40 -40.25 8.29
N ALA A 16 -8.41 -40.23 7.41
CA ALA A 16 -8.70 -39.09 6.56
C ALA A 16 -9.18 -37.91 7.44
N LEU A 17 -8.27 -37.00 7.77
CA LEU A 17 -8.61 -35.69 8.31
C LEU A 17 -9.34 -34.89 7.22
N ALA A 18 -10.66 -34.90 7.27
CA ALA A 18 -11.47 -33.95 6.53
C ALA A 18 -11.24 -32.56 7.13
N LEU A 19 -10.35 -31.79 6.51
CA LEU A 19 -10.23 -30.35 6.74
C LEU A 19 -11.53 -29.70 6.28
N ALA A 20 -12.44 -29.46 7.22
CA ALA A 20 -13.56 -28.55 7.01
C ALA A 20 -12.98 -27.16 6.75
N GLN A 21 -12.95 -26.73 5.49
CA GLN A 21 -12.67 -25.35 5.14
C GLN A 21 -13.83 -24.51 5.68
N ALA A 22 -13.62 -23.86 6.82
CA ALA A 22 -14.46 -22.76 7.25
C ALA A 22 -14.22 -21.59 6.26
N SER A 23 -14.95 -21.59 5.15
CA SER A 23 -15.07 -20.40 4.31
C SER A 23 -15.79 -19.35 5.14
N LEU A 24 -15.07 -18.31 5.56
CA LEU A 24 -15.70 -17.07 6.00
C LEU A 24 -16.77 -16.69 4.96
N PRO A 25 -17.99 -16.29 5.37
CA PRO A 25 -18.98 -15.84 4.41
C PRO A 25 -18.38 -14.67 3.64
N ALA A 26 -18.12 -14.88 2.34
CA ALA A 26 -17.75 -13.79 1.47
C ALA A 26 -18.91 -12.78 1.50
N GLU A 27 -18.61 -11.52 1.83
CA GLU A 27 -19.55 -10.44 1.52
C GLU A 27 -19.99 -10.60 0.07
N ALA A 28 -21.29 -10.50 -0.18
CA ALA A 28 -21.84 -10.68 -1.51
C ALA A 28 -21.18 -9.66 -2.45
N SER A 29 -20.42 -10.13 -3.44
CA SER A 29 -19.76 -9.27 -4.42
C SER A 29 -20.81 -8.43 -5.15
N TYR A 30 -20.51 -7.15 -5.32
CA TYR A 30 -21.34 -6.26 -6.13
C TYR A 30 -21.03 -6.37 -7.64
N ILE A 31 -20.12 -7.25 -8.06
CA ILE A 31 -19.85 -7.56 -9.46
C ILE A 31 -20.32 -8.98 -9.79
N ALA A 32 -21.14 -9.11 -10.83
CA ALA A 32 -21.68 -10.39 -11.27
C ALA A 32 -21.51 -10.61 -12.77
N GLY A 33 -21.51 -11.88 -13.18
CA GLY A 33 -21.48 -12.26 -14.60
C GLY A 33 -22.80 -12.08 -15.35
N GLN A 34 -23.88 -11.72 -14.65
CA GLN A 34 -25.22 -11.56 -15.21
C GLN A 34 -25.75 -10.15 -14.95
N GLN A 35 -26.47 -9.62 -15.94
CA GLN A 35 -27.10 -8.32 -15.84
C GLN A 35 -28.26 -8.36 -14.85
N THR A 36 -28.32 -7.38 -13.97
CA THR A 36 -29.46 -7.10 -13.09
C THR A 36 -29.99 -5.69 -13.34
N THR A 37 -31.21 -5.40 -12.86
CA THR A 37 -31.83 -4.08 -13.01
C THR A 37 -30.91 -2.99 -12.46
N GLY A 38 -30.60 -1.99 -13.29
CA GLY A 38 -29.75 -0.88 -12.90
C GLY A 38 -28.25 -1.20 -12.83
N SER A 39 -27.81 -2.44 -13.09
CA SER A 39 -26.38 -2.75 -13.14
C SER A 39 -25.66 -2.04 -14.29
N PHE A 40 -24.40 -1.68 -14.08
CA PHE A 40 -23.53 -1.08 -15.08
C PHE A 40 -22.70 -2.16 -15.81
N PRO A 41 -22.74 -2.22 -17.15
CA PRO A 41 -21.99 -3.21 -17.93
C PRO A 41 -20.50 -2.81 -18.05
N LEU A 42 -19.66 -3.27 -17.11
CA LEU A 42 -18.21 -3.06 -17.16
C LEU A 42 -17.59 -3.83 -18.34
N VAL A 43 -18.02 -5.08 -18.55
CA VAL A 43 -17.71 -5.87 -19.74
C VAL A 43 -18.99 -6.59 -20.19
N ALA A 44 -19.47 -6.32 -21.40
CA ALA A 44 -20.68 -6.95 -21.93
C ALA A 44 -20.60 -7.06 -23.46
N GLY A 45 -21.22 -8.10 -24.04
CA GLY A 45 -21.26 -8.27 -25.50
C GLY A 45 -19.87 -8.36 -26.15
N GLY A 46 -18.83 -8.78 -25.39
CA GLY A 46 -17.45 -8.83 -25.87
C GLY A 46 -16.71 -7.49 -25.89
N GLN A 47 -17.29 -6.41 -25.35
CA GLN A 47 -16.67 -5.09 -25.23
C GLN A 47 -16.45 -4.72 -23.76
N ALA A 48 -15.33 -4.06 -23.47
CA ALA A 48 -15.04 -3.50 -22.15
C ALA A 48 -15.26 -1.99 -22.18
N ALA A 49 -15.91 -1.45 -21.15
CA ALA A 49 -16.11 -0.01 -21.00
C ALA A 49 -14.74 0.70 -20.93
N PRO A 50 -14.48 1.74 -21.74
CA PRO A 50 -13.24 2.49 -21.69
C PRO A 50 -13.06 3.19 -20.34
N LEU A 51 -11.81 3.24 -19.86
CA LEU A 51 -11.41 3.93 -18.64
C LEU A 51 -10.96 5.36 -18.97
N TYR A 52 -11.48 6.31 -18.21
CA TYR A 52 -11.19 7.73 -18.34
C TYR A 52 -10.74 8.31 -17.01
N LEU A 53 -9.63 9.02 -17.02
CA LEU A 53 -9.11 9.81 -15.90
C LEU A 53 -8.64 11.16 -16.41
N GLY A 54 -8.56 12.15 -15.53
CA GLY A 54 -7.99 13.45 -15.88
C GLY A 54 -6.47 13.35 -16.03
N ALA A 55 -5.89 14.15 -16.93
CA ALA A 55 -4.42 14.25 -17.05
C ALA A 55 -3.76 14.87 -15.81
N ASP A 56 -4.57 15.55 -14.99
CA ASP A 56 -4.22 16.16 -13.72
C ASP A 56 -4.11 15.16 -12.56
N GLU A 57 -4.52 13.89 -12.74
CA GLU A 57 -4.46 12.88 -11.68
C GLU A 57 -3.05 12.54 -11.20
N TRP A 58 -2.96 12.12 -9.94
CA TRP A 58 -1.73 11.63 -9.33
C TRP A 58 -1.13 10.48 -10.16
N PRO A 59 0.19 10.47 -10.42
CA PRO A 59 0.83 9.37 -11.15
C PRO A 59 0.52 7.97 -10.56
N GLY A 60 0.44 7.85 -9.24
CA GLY A 60 0.03 6.60 -8.57
C GLY A 60 -1.40 6.14 -8.87
N VAL A 61 -2.33 7.07 -9.11
CA VAL A 61 -3.70 6.76 -9.55
C VAL A 61 -3.70 6.30 -11.00
N GLN A 62 -2.95 6.98 -11.88
CA GLN A 62 -2.83 6.59 -13.29
C GLN A 62 -2.23 5.17 -13.42
N ARG A 63 -1.20 4.87 -12.63
CA ARG A 63 -0.60 3.54 -12.52
C ARG A 63 -1.62 2.49 -12.05
N ALA A 64 -2.37 2.75 -10.98
CA ALA A 64 -3.41 1.83 -10.50
C ALA A 64 -4.55 1.63 -11.54
N ALA A 65 -4.84 2.63 -12.37
CA ALA A 65 -5.80 2.48 -13.45
C ALA A 65 -5.28 1.55 -14.57
N HIS A 66 -3.96 1.54 -14.83
CA HIS A 66 -3.34 0.55 -15.70
C HIS A 66 -3.38 -0.87 -15.10
N ASP A 67 -3.24 -1.01 -13.78
CA ASP A 67 -3.44 -2.30 -13.12
C ASP A 67 -4.88 -2.78 -13.30
N LEU A 68 -5.88 -1.91 -13.11
CA LEU A 68 -7.28 -2.24 -13.34
C LEU A 68 -7.54 -2.64 -14.82
N GLN A 69 -6.94 -1.93 -15.78
CA GLN A 69 -7.01 -2.30 -17.20
C GLN A 69 -6.46 -3.71 -17.44
N ALA A 70 -5.32 -4.04 -16.84
CA ALA A 70 -4.72 -5.37 -16.93
C ALA A 70 -5.56 -6.43 -16.21
N ASP A 71 -6.19 -6.09 -15.08
CA ASP A 71 -7.06 -6.98 -14.31
C ASP A 71 -8.34 -7.33 -15.07
N ILE A 72 -8.97 -6.34 -15.73
CA ILE A 72 -10.11 -6.58 -16.63
C ILE A 72 -9.70 -7.52 -17.77
N ASN A 73 -8.49 -7.37 -18.32
CA ASN A 73 -7.96 -8.29 -19.33
C ASN A 73 -7.75 -9.70 -18.76
N ARG A 74 -7.14 -9.85 -17.57
CA ARG A 74 -6.94 -11.15 -16.92
C ARG A 74 -8.26 -11.89 -16.70
N VAL A 75 -9.31 -11.18 -16.28
CA VAL A 75 -10.62 -11.78 -15.99
C VAL A 75 -11.38 -12.10 -17.28
N THR A 76 -11.35 -11.23 -18.29
CA THR A 76 -12.30 -11.31 -19.41
C THR A 76 -11.68 -11.61 -20.77
N GLY A 77 -10.37 -11.43 -20.91
CA GLY A 77 -9.66 -11.42 -22.19
C GLY A 77 -9.89 -10.16 -23.02
N ARG A 78 -10.52 -9.11 -22.45
CA ARG A 78 -10.78 -7.83 -23.11
C ARG A 78 -9.99 -6.73 -22.44
N THR A 79 -9.27 -5.94 -23.23
CA THR A 79 -8.52 -4.79 -22.74
C THR A 79 -9.34 -3.52 -22.97
N PRO A 80 -9.84 -2.84 -21.92
CA PRO A 80 -10.49 -1.56 -22.09
C PRO A 80 -9.47 -0.53 -22.57
N THR A 81 -9.86 0.40 -23.44
CA THR A 81 -9.00 1.55 -23.74
C THR A 81 -8.91 2.45 -22.51
N LEU A 82 -7.72 2.91 -22.16
CA LEU A 82 -7.49 3.88 -21.08
C LEU A 82 -7.11 5.22 -21.69
N ARG A 83 -7.73 6.30 -21.25
CA ARG A 83 -7.48 7.66 -21.74
C ARG A 83 -7.37 8.65 -20.59
N THR A 84 -6.41 9.56 -20.70
CA THR A 84 -6.15 10.65 -19.75
C THR A 84 -6.80 11.98 -20.19
N VAL A 85 -8.00 11.90 -20.76
CA VAL A 85 -8.77 13.06 -21.26
C VAL A 85 -10.25 12.86 -20.92
N ALA A 86 -11.09 13.90 -21.02
CA ALA A 86 -12.53 13.72 -20.88
C ALA A 86 -13.10 12.83 -22.02
N PRO A 87 -14.15 12.02 -21.76
CA PRO A 87 -14.84 11.29 -22.81
C PRO A 87 -15.54 12.24 -23.80
N THR A 88 -15.56 11.86 -25.08
CA THR A 88 -16.36 12.57 -26.10
C THR A 88 -17.76 11.98 -26.23
N ALA A 89 -18.70 12.79 -26.72
CA ALA A 89 -20.09 12.38 -26.92
C ALA A 89 -20.21 11.11 -27.79
N GLY A 90 -21.15 10.22 -27.42
CA GLY A 90 -21.45 8.99 -28.17
C GLY A 90 -20.71 7.74 -27.68
N GLN A 91 -19.82 7.86 -26.69
CA GLN A 91 -19.22 6.69 -26.03
C GLN A 91 -20.10 6.21 -24.88
N GLN A 92 -20.67 5.02 -25.01
CA GLN A 92 -21.56 4.42 -24.03
C GLN A 92 -21.36 2.92 -23.99
N PRO A 93 -21.09 2.31 -22.82
CA PRO A 93 -20.90 2.88 -21.46
C PRO A 93 -19.41 3.14 -21.12
N VAL A 94 -19.08 4.04 -20.17
CA VAL A 94 -17.68 4.42 -19.82
C VAL A 94 -17.38 4.33 -18.30
N VAL A 95 -16.10 4.26 -17.90
CA VAL A 95 -15.66 4.35 -16.50
C VAL A 95 -14.92 5.67 -16.29
N LEU A 96 -15.31 6.44 -15.28
CA LEU A 96 -14.66 7.70 -14.87
C LEU A 96 -13.93 7.47 -13.55
N VAL A 97 -12.64 7.80 -13.50
CA VAL A 97 -11.77 7.64 -12.33
C VAL A 97 -11.22 9.00 -11.93
N GLY A 98 -11.24 9.29 -10.63
CA GLY A 98 -10.45 10.41 -10.12
C GLY A 98 -10.59 10.68 -8.63
N THR A 99 -9.94 11.74 -8.20
CA THR A 99 -9.78 12.14 -6.80
C THR A 99 -10.46 13.49 -6.59
N LEU A 100 -11.32 13.58 -5.57
CA LEU A 100 -12.06 14.80 -5.24
C LEU A 100 -11.09 15.96 -4.95
N GLY A 101 -11.33 17.12 -5.58
CA GLY A 101 -10.50 18.33 -5.41
C GLY A 101 -9.17 18.29 -6.17
N HIS A 102 -8.93 17.24 -6.96
CA HIS A 102 -7.73 17.09 -7.78
C HIS A 102 -8.07 16.79 -9.24
N SER A 103 -9.10 15.97 -9.51
CA SER A 103 -9.60 15.74 -10.86
C SER A 103 -10.71 16.69 -11.24
N ALA A 104 -10.49 17.44 -12.33
CA ALA A 104 -11.52 18.25 -12.94
C ALA A 104 -12.78 17.45 -13.33
N LEU A 105 -12.64 16.18 -13.73
CA LEU A 105 -13.75 15.30 -14.10
C LEU A 105 -14.66 15.01 -12.89
N ILE A 106 -14.06 14.62 -11.75
CA ILE A 106 -14.82 14.31 -10.54
C ILE A 106 -15.45 15.58 -9.95
N ASP A 107 -14.72 16.70 -9.98
CA ASP A 107 -15.23 17.98 -9.50
C ASP A 107 -16.40 18.51 -10.34
N GLU A 108 -16.42 18.24 -11.65
CA GLU A 108 -17.56 18.55 -12.51
C GLU A 108 -18.81 17.74 -12.14
N LEU A 109 -18.65 16.44 -11.85
CA LEU A 109 -19.76 15.59 -11.39
C LEU A 109 -20.35 16.10 -10.09
N VAL A 110 -19.50 16.53 -9.14
CA VAL A 110 -19.94 17.12 -7.88
C VAL A 110 -20.70 18.42 -8.13
N ARG A 111 -20.14 19.32 -8.96
CA ARG A 111 -20.77 20.61 -9.29
C ARG A 111 -22.13 20.43 -9.97
N GLY A 112 -22.26 19.40 -10.80
CA GLY A 112 -23.51 19.03 -11.46
C GLY A 112 -24.50 18.26 -10.57
N GLY A 113 -24.19 18.04 -9.28
CA GLY A 113 -25.03 17.29 -8.36
C GLY A 113 -25.14 15.79 -8.68
N LYS A 114 -24.22 15.25 -9.48
CA LYS A 114 -24.20 13.84 -9.93
C LYS A 114 -23.43 12.94 -8.97
N LEU A 115 -22.56 13.51 -8.15
CA LEU A 115 -21.79 12.83 -7.11
C LEU A 115 -21.89 13.64 -5.81
N ASP A 116 -22.24 13.00 -4.70
CA ASP A 116 -22.25 13.67 -3.40
C ASP A 116 -20.83 13.81 -2.85
N ALA A 117 -20.32 15.05 -2.81
CA ALA A 117 -19.02 15.32 -2.24
C ALA A 117 -18.97 15.17 -0.71
N GLY A 118 -20.10 15.23 0.00
CA GLY A 118 -20.17 14.96 1.44
C GLY A 118 -19.71 13.54 1.79
N ALA A 119 -19.84 12.61 0.85
CA ALA A 119 -19.38 11.24 1.01
C ALA A 119 -17.84 11.12 1.08
N LEU A 120 -17.08 12.07 0.53
CA LEU A 120 -15.61 11.98 0.38
C LEU A 120 -14.84 13.13 1.02
N ARG A 121 -15.41 14.34 1.09
CA ARG A 121 -14.67 15.54 1.52
C ARG A 121 -14.17 15.41 2.96
N GLY A 122 -12.88 15.64 3.15
CA GLY A 122 -12.22 15.58 4.47
C GLY A 122 -12.11 14.18 5.06
N LYS A 123 -12.38 13.13 4.26
CA LYS A 123 -12.29 11.73 4.66
C LYS A 123 -10.90 11.18 4.38
N TRP A 124 -10.45 10.26 5.22
CA TRP A 124 -9.15 9.61 5.04
C TRP A 124 -9.33 8.31 4.24
N GLU A 125 -8.67 8.22 3.08
CA GLU A 125 -8.57 7.03 2.25
C GLU A 125 -9.90 6.36 1.89
N LYS A 126 -10.97 7.16 1.77
CA LYS A 126 -12.30 6.68 1.42
C LYS A 126 -12.50 6.76 -0.08
N PHE A 127 -13.29 5.84 -0.62
CA PHE A 127 -13.74 5.88 -2.01
C PHE A 127 -15.23 5.64 -2.13
N VAL A 128 -15.76 5.88 -3.32
CA VAL A 128 -17.07 5.44 -3.76
C VAL A 128 -16.98 4.92 -5.19
N VAL A 129 -17.64 3.79 -5.44
CA VAL A 129 -17.88 3.22 -6.77
C VAL A 129 -19.37 3.27 -7.03
N GLN A 130 -19.83 4.01 -8.04
CA GLN A 130 -21.26 4.12 -8.33
C GLN A 130 -21.56 4.33 -9.81
N ALA A 131 -22.63 3.72 -10.29
CA ALA A 131 -23.16 4.01 -11.62
C ALA A 131 -23.92 5.35 -11.59
N VAL A 132 -23.64 6.22 -12.55
CA VAL A 132 -24.27 7.54 -12.69
C VAL A 132 -24.84 7.67 -14.10
N ASP A 133 -26.09 8.10 -14.19
CA ASP A 133 -26.77 8.41 -15.45
C ASP A 133 -26.59 9.89 -15.81
N ASN A 134 -26.36 10.15 -17.09
CA ASN A 134 -26.04 11.47 -17.64
C ASN A 134 -24.96 12.21 -16.84
N PRO A 135 -23.78 11.58 -16.58
CA PRO A 135 -22.71 12.17 -15.77
C PRO A 135 -22.11 13.44 -16.41
N LEU A 136 -21.91 13.41 -17.74
CA LEU A 136 -21.34 14.49 -18.53
C LEU A 136 -22.13 14.66 -19.84
N PRO A 137 -22.09 15.85 -20.48
CA PRO A 137 -22.72 16.04 -21.78
C PRO A 137 -22.28 14.97 -22.81
N GLY A 138 -23.25 14.28 -23.41
CA GLY A 138 -22.98 13.24 -24.41
C GLY A 138 -22.58 11.87 -23.86
N VAL A 139 -22.51 11.72 -22.54
CA VAL A 139 -22.32 10.44 -21.84
C VAL A 139 -23.64 10.09 -21.15
N ALA A 140 -24.39 9.11 -21.65
CA ALA A 140 -25.65 8.66 -21.03
C ALA A 140 -25.44 7.89 -19.71
N ARG A 141 -24.31 7.20 -19.54
CA ARG A 141 -24.00 6.41 -18.33
C ARG A 141 -22.50 6.24 -18.10
N ALA A 142 -22.07 6.35 -16.84
CA ALA A 142 -20.72 6.00 -16.41
C ALA A 142 -20.69 5.24 -15.09
N LEU A 143 -19.66 4.42 -14.90
CA LEU A 143 -19.24 3.96 -13.59
C LEU A 143 -18.21 4.96 -13.05
N VAL A 144 -18.52 5.61 -11.94
CA VAL A 144 -17.64 6.59 -11.29
C VAL A 144 -16.88 5.89 -10.17
N VAL A 145 -15.55 5.97 -10.19
CA VAL A 145 -14.64 5.57 -9.11
C VAL A 145 -13.99 6.84 -8.58
N ALA A 146 -14.44 7.31 -7.42
CA ALA A 146 -13.98 8.56 -6.84
C ALA A 146 -13.39 8.36 -5.44
N GLY A 147 -12.17 8.87 -5.21
CA GLY A 147 -11.51 8.86 -3.90
C GLY A 147 -11.52 10.21 -3.19
N SER A 148 -11.40 10.19 -1.87
CA SER A 148 -11.21 11.37 -1.03
C SER A 148 -9.80 11.95 -1.12
N ASP A 149 -8.82 11.10 -1.45
CA ASP A 149 -7.41 11.40 -1.62
C ASP A 149 -6.77 10.36 -2.57
N LYS A 150 -5.46 10.51 -2.86
CA LYS A 150 -4.69 9.62 -3.75
C LYS A 150 -4.92 8.13 -3.44
N ARG A 151 -4.82 7.74 -2.16
CA ARG A 151 -4.95 6.34 -1.74
C ARG A 151 -6.40 5.88 -1.74
N GLY A 152 -7.36 6.74 -1.41
CA GLY A 152 -8.78 6.46 -1.57
C GLY A 152 -9.10 6.04 -3.01
N THR A 153 -8.66 6.81 -4.00
CA THR A 153 -8.90 6.48 -5.42
C THR A 153 -8.24 5.15 -5.82
N ILE A 154 -6.99 4.92 -5.40
CA ILE A 154 -6.28 3.65 -5.62
C ILE A 154 -7.04 2.46 -5.00
N PHE A 155 -7.53 2.60 -3.76
CA PHE A 155 -8.29 1.55 -3.10
C PHE A 155 -9.62 1.27 -3.80
N GLY A 156 -10.30 2.27 -4.35
CA GLY A 156 -11.51 2.05 -5.15
C GLY A 156 -11.23 1.27 -6.45
N LEU A 157 -10.09 1.51 -7.10
CA LEU A 157 -9.65 0.75 -8.27
C LEU A 157 -9.32 -0.70 -7.92
N TYR A 158 -8.58 -0.94 -6.84
CA TYR A 158 -8.28 -2.30 -6.40
C TYR A 158 -9.47 -3.02 -5.77
N ASP A 159 -10.45 -2.31 -5.22
CA ASP A 159 -11.72 -2.90 -4.81
C ASP A 159 -12.45 -3.45 -6.03
N LEU A 160 -12.55 -2.71 -7.14
CA LEU A 160 -13.07 -3.24 -8.41
C LEU A 160 -12.32 -4.51 -8.85
N SER A 161 -10.98 -4.50 -8.84
CA SER A 161 -10.16 -5.68 -9.17
C SER A 161 -10.48 -6.88 -8.28
N ALA A 162 -10.60 -6.68 -6.96
CA ALA A 162 -10.95 -7.74 -6.03
C ALA A 162 -12.36 -8.29 -6.29
N GLN A 163 -13.32 -7.40 -6.51
CA GLN A 163 -14.74 -7.76 -6.67
C GLN A 163 -15.01 -8.49 -7.99
N MET A 164 -14.21 -8.26 -9.04
CA MET A 164 -14.25 -9.05 -10.28
C MET A 164 -13.50 -10.40 -10.19
N GLY A 165 -12.78 -10.64 -9.09
CA GLY A 165 -12.13 -11.92 -8.78
C GLY A 165 -10.61 -11.95 -8.93
N VAL A 166 -9.94 -10.80 -9.02
CA VAL A 166 -8.47 -10.74 -8.96
C VAL A 166 -8.01 -10.66 -7.51
N SER A 167 -7.45 -11.75 -7.01
CA SER A 167 -6.89 -11.81 -5.65
C SER A 167 -5.72 -10.82 -5.50
N PRO A 168 -5.56 -10.13 -4.35
CA PRO A 168 -4.31 -9.42 -4.02
C PRO A 168 -3.06 -10.30 -4.15
N TRP A 169 -3.23 -11.61 -4.02
CA TRP A 169 -2.17 -12.61 -4.07
C TRP A 169 -1.97 -13.24 -5.45
N TYR A 170 -2.57 -12.70 -6.52
CA TYR A 170 -2.51 -13.30 -7.87
C TYR A 170 -1.08 -13.51 -8.36
N TRP A 171 -0.16 -12.63 -8.00
CA TRP A 171 1.26 -12.72 -8.35
C TRP A 171 2.11 -13.28 -7.22
N TRP A 172 1.85 -12.86 -5.97
CA TRP A 172 2.66 -13.26 -4.81
C TRP A 172 2.45 -14.71 -4.37
N ALA A 173 1.34 -15.34 -4.73
CA ALA A 173 1.04 -16.74 -4.43
C ALA A 173 0.31 -17.46 -5.58
N ASP A 174 0.54 -17.01 -6.82
CA ASP A 174 0.01 -17.61 -8.05
C ASP A 174 -1.51 -17.90 -8.03
N VAL A 175 -2.29 -17.10 -7.31
CA VAL A 175 -3.73 -17.34 -7.18
C VAL A 175 -4.41 -17.14 -8.54
N PRO A 176 -5.07 -18.18 -9.10
CA PRO A 176 -5.60 -18.11 -10.45
C PRO A 176 -6.80 -17.15 -10.54
N VAL A 177 -6.82 -16.35 -11.60
CA VAL A 177 -7.95 -15.48 -11.92
C VAL A 177 -8.99 -16.27 -12.71
N ARG A 178 -10.23 -16.33 -12.18
CA ARG A 178 -11.33 -17.04 -12.84
C ARG A 178 -11.83 -16.25 -14.04
N HIS A 179 -11.91 -16.90 -15.20
CA HIS A 179 -12.42 -16.26 -16.42
C HIS A 179 -13.92 -15.96 -16.32
N GLN A 180 -14.31 -14.75 -16.72
CA GLN A 180 -15.71 -14.34 -16.84
C GLN A 180 -15.94 -13.64 -18.20
N LYS A 181 -16.98 -14.06 -18.93
CA LYS A 181 -17.30 -13.46 -20.24
C LYS A 181 -17.92 -12.06 -20.14
N SER A 182 -18.51 -11.74 -19.00
CA SER A 182 -19.20 -10.48 -18.77
C SER A 182 -19.06 -10.09 -17.31
N LEU A 183 -19.06 -8.79 -17.04
CA LEU A 183 -18.94 -8.19 -15.72
C LEU A 183 -19.95 -7.04 -15.64
N TYR A 184 -20.87 -7.13 -14.67
CA TYR A 184 -21.87 -6.13 -14.37
C TYR A 184 -21.71 -5.66 -12.92
N VAL A 185 -21.56 -4.35 -12.72
CA VAL A 185 -21.49 -3.72 -11.40
C VAL A 185 -22.90 -3.40 -10.93
N ALA A 186 -23.31 -3.89 -9.76
CA ALA A 186 -24.64 -3.67 -9.21
C ALA A 186 -24.95 -2.17 -9.02
N ALA A 187 -26.24 -1.82 -9.08
CA ALA A 187 -26.69 -0.46 -8.82
C ALA A 187 -26.39 -0.01 -7.38
N GLY A 188 -26.37 1.31 -7.15
CA GLY A 188 -26.10 1.90 -5.86
C GLY A 188 -24.65 2.35 -5.70
N ALA A 189 -24.36 2.93 -4.53
CA ALA A 189 -23.02 3.37 -4.16
C ALA A 189 -22.33 2.30 -3.32
N HIS A 190 -21.16 1.85 -3.79
CA HIS A 190 -20.33 0.86 -3.12
C HIS A 190 -19.13 1.56 -2.48
N THR A 191 -18.90 1.28 -1.20
CA THR A 191 -17.80 1.85 -0.41
C THR A 191 -17.55 0.97 0.80
N LEU A 192 -16.30 0.97 1.28
CA LEU A 192 -15.92 0.33 2.54
C LEU A 192 -15.85 1.33 3.70
N GLY A 193 -16.19 2.61 3.46
CA GLY A 193 -16.02 3.68 4.42
C GLY A 193 -14.56 4.10 4.60
N GLU A 194 -14.28 4.76 5.73
CA GLU A 194 -12.90 5.10 6.14
C GLU A 194 -12.26 3.91 6.86
N PRO A 195 -10.95 3.66 6.65
CA PRO A 195 -10.24 2.65 7.42
C PRO A 195 -10.23 3.04 8.90
N LYS A 196 -10.39 2.05 9.78
CA LYS A 196 -10.42 2.29 11.23
C LYS A 196 -9.05 2.58 11.82
N VAL A 197 -7.99 2.10 11.18
CA VAL A 197 -6.59 2.34 11.56
C VAL A 197 -5.95 3.17 10.46
N LYS A 198 -5.33 4.30 10.82
CA LYS A 198 -4.81 5.29 9.86
C LYS A 198 -3.60 4.79 9.05
N TYR A 199 -2.67 4.09 9.69
CA TYR A 199 -1.48 3.52 9.06
C TYR A 199 -1.46 2.01 9.27
N ARG A 200 -1.39 1.24 8.18
CA ARG A 200 -1.59 -0.21 8.14
C ARG A 200 -0.50 -0.79 7.26
N GLY A 201 0.35 -1.65 7.81
CA GLY A 201 1.56 -2.02 7.11
C GLY A 201 2.20 -3.30 7.59
N ILE A 202 3.37 -3.55 7.02
CA ILE A 202 4.23 -4.68 7.33
C ILE A 202 5.66 -4.19 7.53
N PHE A 203 6.48 -5.03 8.14
CA PHE A 203 7.92 -4.87 8.22
C PHE A 203 8.55 -6.10 7.57
N ILE A 204 9.41 -5.89 6.57
CA ILE A 204 10.26 -6.96 6.04
C ILE A 204 11.49 -7.07 6.95
N ASN A 205 11.52 -8.09 7.80
CA ASN A 205 12.58 -8.36 8.79
C ASN A 205 12.93 -9.85 8.80
N ASP A 206 14.06 -10.20 9.42
CA ASP A 206 14.61 -11.55 9.43
C ASP A 206 14.71 -12.11 7.99
N GLU A 207 15.04 -11.22 7.05
CA GLU A 207 14.88 -11.45 5.61
C GLU A 207 15.93 -12.41 5.03
N ALA A 208 17.03 -12.62 5.74
CA ALA A 208 18.12 -13.49 5.31
C ALA A 208 18.01 -14.87 5.99
N PRO A 209 18.14 -15.98 5.24
CA PRO A 209 18.54 -16.03 3.83
C PRO A 209 17.39 -15.97 2.82
N ALA A 210 16.12 -16.10 3.26
CA ALA A 210 15.00 -16.40 2.37
C ALA A 210 14.64 -15.25 1.41
N PHE A 211 14.11 -14.14 1.93
CA PHE A 211 13.69 -13.00 1.12
C PHE A 211 14.89 -12.32 0.44
N ALA A 212 16.00 -12.14 1.15
CA ALA A 212 17.21 -11.55 0.59
C ALA A 212 17.79 -12.39 -0.57
N GLY A 213 17.84 -13.73 -0.42
CA GLY A 213 18.29 -14.64 -1.46
C GLY A 213 17.37 -14.64 -2.67
N TRP A 214 16.05 -14.71 -2.44
CA TRP A 214 15.04 -14.65 -3.50
C TRP A 214 15.08 -13.32 -4.26
N ALA A 215 15.17 -12.19 -3.56
CA ALA A 215 15.27 -10.87 -4.18
C ALA A 215 16.55 -10.74 -5.01
N LYS A 216 17.67 -11.31 -4.53
CA LYS A 216 18.91 -11.37 -5.29
C LYS A 216 18.77 -12.17 -6.58
N GLU A 217 18.15 -13.34 -6.52
CA GLU A 217 17.93 -14.20 -7.68
C GLU A 217 17.00 -13.56 -8.72
N LYS A 218 15.88 -12.97 -8.28
CA LYS A 218 14.82 -12.49 -9.19
C LYS A 218 15.00 -11.04 -9.66
N PHE A 219 15.62 -10.18 -8.84
CA PHE A 219 15.68 -8.74 -9.07
C PHE A 219 17.11 -8.16 -8.99
N GLY A 220 18.12 -8.99 -8.74
CA GLY A 220 19.51 -8.55 -8.58
C GLY A 220 19.84 -7.97 -7.21
N GLY A 221 18.88 -7.89 -6.29
CA GLY A 221 19.01 -7.40 -4.92
C GLY A 221 17.69 -6.86 -4.38
N VAL A 222 17.72 -6.27 -3.19
CA VAL A 222 16.57 -5.56 -2.60
C VAL A 222 16.58 -4.12 -3.12
N ASN A 223 15.77 -3.83 -4.15
CA ASN A 223 15.75 -2.56 -4.89
C ASN A 223 14.32 -2.16 -5.30
N HIS A 224 14.17 -1.07 -6.07
CA HIS A 224 12.84 -0.57 -6.45
C HIS A 224 11.98 -1.60 -7.20
N ALA A 225 12.58 -2.57 -7.91
CA ALA A 225 11.83 -3.56 -8.68
C ALA A 225 11.06 -4.53 -7.78
N VAL A 226 11.71 -5.09 -6.75
CA VAL A 226 11.01 -5.93 -5.76
C VAL A 226 10.07 -5.10 -4.89
N TYR A 227 10.47 -3.87 -4.55
CA TYR A 227 9.61 -2.97 -3.78
C TYR A 227 8.35 -2.56 -4.54
N GLY A 228 8.40 -2.38 -5.86
CA GLY A 228 7.21 -2.13 -6.69
C GLY A 228 6.15 -3.22 -6.52
N HIS A 229 6.56 -4.50 -6.55
CA HIS A 229 5.66 -5.62 -6.28
C HIS A 229 5.12 -5.63 -4.85
N LEU A 230 5.93 -5.25 -3.85
CA LEU A 230 5.48 -5.14 -2.46
C LEU A 230 4.49 -3.99 -2.27
N PHE A 231 4.74 -2.84 -2.88
CA PHE A 231 3.85 -1.67 -2.82
C PHE A 231 2.48 -1.99 -3.44
N GLU A 232 2.46 -2.66 -4.61
CA GLU A 232 1.21 -3.11 -5.22
C GLU A 232 0.43 -4.04 -4.28
N LEU A 233 1.09 -5.04 -3.68
CA LEU A 233 0.45 -5.96 -2.73
C LEU A 233 -0.12 -5.24 -1.52
N ILE A 234 0.66 -4.35 -0.90
CA ILE A 234 0.22 -3.55 0.25
C ILE A 234 -1.05 -2.78 -0.11
N LEU A 235 -1.08 -2.11 -1.26
CA LEU A 235 -2.25 -1.33 -1.68
C LEU A 235 -3.45 -2.20 -2.03
N ARG A 236 -3.26 -3.36 -2.68
CA ARG A 236 -4.34 -4.33 -2.96
C ARG A 236 -4.93 -4.92 -1.67
N LEU A 237 -4.12 -5.05 -0.62
CA LEU A 237 -4.57 -5.43 0.72
C LEU A 237 -5.12 -4.24 1.53
N ARG A 238 -5.21 -3.04 0.93
CA ARG A 238 -5.64 -1.79 1.56
C ARG A 238 -4.74 -1.34 2.72
N GLY A 239 -3.50 -1.80 2.73
CA GLY A 239 -2.41 -1.23 3.52
C GLY A 239 -1.88 0.07 2.89
N ASN A 240 -1.06 0.80 3.64
CA ASN A 240 -0.45 2.05 3.20
C ASN A 240 0.90 2.35 3.86
N TYR A 241 1.47 1.42 4.64
CA TYR A 241 2.68 1.66 5.42
C TYR A 241 3.70 0.52 5.26
N LEU A 242 4.99 0.85 5.21
CA LEU A 242 6.07 -0.13 5.10
C LEU A 242 7.29 0.29 5.93
N TRP A 243 7.82 -0.66 6.71
CA TRP A 243 9.23 -0.67 7.11
C TRP A 243 10.01 -1.58 6.15
N PRO A 244 11.03 -1.05 5.45
CA PRO A 244 11.77 -1.81 4.45
C PRO A 244 12.71 -2.83 5.10
N ALA A 245 13.21 -3.77 4.31
CA ALA A 245 14.31 -4.67 4.72
C ALA A 245 15.55 -3.84 5.08
N MET A 246 16.21 -4.21 6.18
CA MET A 246 17.26 -3.40 6.78
C MET A 246 18.49 -4.20 7.27
N TRP A 247 18.45 -5.55 7.28
CA TRP A 247 19.64 -6.36 7.52
C TRP A 247 20.51 -6.36 6.27
N GLY A 248 21.66 -5.67 6.33
CA GLY A 248 22.58 -5.54 5.20
C GLY A 248 22.04 -4.70 4.03
N ASN A 249 20.93 -3.97 4.21
CA ASN A 249 20.31 -3.14 3.18
C ASN A 249 20.01 -1.72 3.72
N MET A 250 20.01 -0.74 2.83
CA MET A 250 19.77 0.68 3.10
C MET A 250 18.77 1.22 2.07
N PHE A 251 17.46 1.08 2.33
CA PHE A 251 16.36 1.39 1.38
C PHE A 251 16.54 2.66 0.52
N ALA A 252 16.94 3.77 1.14
CA ALA A 252 17.08 5.06 0.47
C ALA A 252 18.46 5.30 -0.18
N VAL A 253 19.42 4.40 0.02
CA VAL A 253 20.82 4.50 -0.44
C VAL A 253 21.12 3.47 -1.52
N ASP A 254 20.74 2.20 -1.31
CA ASP A 254 21.02 1.11 -2.25
C ASP A 254 20.39 1.38 -3.62
N ASP A 255 19.22 2.02 -3.62
CA ASP A 255 18.53 2.46 -4.82
C ASP A 255 17.68 3.72 -4.55
N PRO A 256 18.12 4.91 -5.01
CA PRO A 256 17.40 6.16 -4.83
C PRO A 256 15.99 6.19 -5.44
N GLN A 257 15.67 5.26 -6.36
CA GLN A 257 14.33 5.15 -6.92
C GLN A 257 13.33 4.54 -5.93
N SER A 258 13.77 3.71 -4.99
CA SER A 258 12.88 3.05 -4.02
C SER A 258 12.01 4.03 -3.21
N PRO A 259 12.56 5.08 -2.56
CA PRO A 259 11.73 6.07 -1.87
C PRO A 259 10.90 6.95 -2.81
N ALA A 260 11.34 7.17 -4.04
CA ALA A 260 10.54 7.92 -5.03
C ALA A 260 9.32 7.10 -5.47
N LEU A 261 9.53 5.81 -5.74
CA LEU A 261 8.48 4.88 -6.16
C LEU A 261 7.46 4.64 -5.03
N ALA A 262 7.90 4.56 -3.78
CA ALA A 262 7.01 4.45 -2.63
C ALA A 262 6.03 5.64 -2.55
N ASP A 263 6.56 6.87 -2.67
CA ASP A 263 5.76 8.09 -2.66
C ASP A 263 4.79 8.16 -3.85
N GLU A 264 5.26 7.78 -5.04
CA GLU A 264 4.44 7.69 -6.25
C GLU A 264 3.26 6.73 -6.05
N TYR A 265 3.52 5.51 -5.59
CA TYR A 265 2.50 4.51 -5.25
C TYR A 265 1.56 4.97 -4.13
N GLY A 266 2.05 5.86 -3.26
CA GLY A 266 1.35 6.30 -2.07
C GLY A 266 1.57 5.40 -0.86
N VAL A 267 2.64 4.58 -0.83
CA VAL A 267 3.03 3.85 0.38
C VAL A 267 3.84 4.76 1.27
N VAL A 268 3.33 5.01 2.48
CA VAL A 268 4.00 5.79 3.52
C VAL A 268 5.16 4.97 4.04
N MET A 269 6.35 5.57 4.06
CA MET A 269 7.54 4.88 4.53
C MET A 269 7.78 5.16 6.02
N GLY A 270 8.35 4.17 6.70
CA GLY A 270 8.92 4.32 8.02
C GLY A 270 10.21 3.53 8.14
N THR A 271 10.81 3.59 9.31
CA THR A 271 11.98 2.80 9.70
C THR A 271 11.69 2.11 11.02
N SER A 272 12.40 1.03 11.33
CA SER A 272 12.17 0.33 12.59
C SER A 272 12.49 1.22 13.80
N HIS A 273 12.08 0.78 14.99
CA HIS A 273 12.15 1.57 16.22
C HIS A 273 13.56 2.01 16.64
N HIS A 274 14.63 1.44 16.07
CA HIS A 274 16.03 1.80 16.38
C HIS A 274 16.74 2.51 15.22
N GLU A 275 15.99 2.96 14.21
CA GLU A 275 16.49 3.58 12.98
C GLU A 275 15.95 5.01 12.82
N PRO A 276 16.36 5.95 13.68
CA PRO A 276 15.70 7.25 13.80
C PRO A 276 16.02 8.20 12.62
N LEU A 277 15.08 9.12 12.36
CA LEU A 277 15.17 10.15 11.32
C LEU A 277 15.48 9.62 9.92
N THR A 278 14.74 8.58 9.52
CA THR A 278 14.77 7.99 8.16
C THR A 278 16.15 7.46 7.75
N ARG A 279 16.94 7.02 8.73
CA ARG A 279 18.28 6.44 8.53
C ARG A 279 18.21 4.95 8.81
N ALA A 280 18.46 4.14 7.78
CA ALA A 280 18.61 2.71 7.98
C ALA A 280 19.86 2.42 8.83
N HIS A 281 19.81 1.36 9.63
CA HIS A 281 20.89 1.01 10.57
C HIS A 281 22.25 0.87 9.87
N GLU A 282 22.27 0.17 8.73
CA GLU A 282 23.48 -0.06 7.94
C GLU A 282 24.14 1.24 7.43
N GLU A 283 23.40 2.34 7.30
CA GLU A 283 23.97 3.63 6.88
C GLU A 283 25.00 4.16 7.88
N TRP A 284 24.88 3.81 9.17
CA TRP A 284 25.86 4.20 10.18
C TRP A 284 27.21 3.52 9.94
N LYS A 285 27.23 2.25 9.52
CA LYS A 285 28.48 1.54 9.21
C LYS A 285 29.19 2.11 7.99
N VAL A 286 28.42 2.61 7.01
CA VAL A 286 28.95 3.12 5.74
C VAL A 286 29.36 4.59 5.82
N SER A 287 28.57 5.42 6.51
CA SER A 287 28.71 6.88 6.48
C SER A 287 28.74 7.55 7.87
N GLY A 288 28.48 6.78 8.93
CA GLY A 288 28.63 7.20 10.31
C GLY A 288 30.11 7.26 10.73
N HIS A 289 30.39 7.98 11.80
CA HIS A 289 31.75 8.15 12.32
C HIS A 289 31.70 8.15 13.86
N GLY A 290 32.62 7.41 14.50
CA GLY A 290 32.68 7.29 15.96
C GLY A 290 31.60 6.35 16.54
N PRO A 291 31.46 6.30 17.87
CA PRO A 291 30.51 5.40 18.52
C PRO A 291 29.06 5.86 18.31
N TRP A 292 28.13 4.91 18.25
CA TRP A 292 26.69 5.17 18.36
C TRP A 292 26.33 5.48 19.83
N ASN A 293 26.80 6.62 20.32
CA ASN A 293 26.62 7.07 21.70
C ASN A 293 26.39 8.59 21.71
N TYR A 294 25.19 9.00 22.14
CA TYR A 294 24.82 10.42 22.13
C TYR A 294 25.49 11.25 23.23
N GLN A 295 25.99 10.64 24.30
CA GLN A 295 26.72 11.36 25.35
C GLN A 295 28.10 11.81 24.86
N THR A 296 28.76 11.00 24.02
CA THR A 296 30.16 11.22 23.59
C THR A 296 30.30 11.60 22.12
N ASN A 297 29.25 11.47 21.29
CA ASN A 297 29.31 11.69 19.85
C ASN A 297 28.06 12.40 19.27
N ASP A 298 27.43 13.26 20.06
CA ASP A 298 26.18 13.96 19.73
C ASP A 298 26.23 14.72 18.40
N THR A 299 27.34 15.41 18.12
CA THR A 299 27.50 16.31 16.99
C THR A 299 27.50 15.54 15.66
N THR A 300 28.13 14.38 15.65
CA THR A 300 28.16 13.49 14.49
C THR A 300 26.78 12.86 14.26
N LEU A 301 26.13 12.38 15.32
CA LEU A 301 24.79 11.80 15.25
C LEU A 301 23.75 12.82 14.75
N ARG A 302 23.76 14.06 15.26
CA ARG A 302 22.88 15.13 14.78
C ARG A 302 23.11 15.44 13.30
N ARG A 303 24.37 15.47 12.84
CA ARG A 303 24.68 15.66 11.42
C ARG A 303 24.17 14.50 10.56
N PHE A 304 24.36 13.27 11.04
CA PHE A 304 23.90 12.05 10.39
C PHE A 304 22.37 12.02 10.24
N TRP A 305 21.62 12.32 11.30
CA TRP A 305 20.15 12.41 11.25
C TRP A 305 19.64 13.53 10.35
N ARG A 306 20.31 14.69 10.38
CA ARG A 306 19.97 15.82 9.51
C ARG A 306 20.07 15.47 8.02
N GLN A 307 21.08 14.67 7.64
CA GLN A 307 21.20 14.18 6.26
C GLN A 307 20.03 13.26 5.86
N GLY A 308 19.55 12.42 6.78
CA GLY A 308 18.35 11.60 6.58
C GLY A 308 17.12 12.44 6.27
N MET A 309 16.82 13.42 7.14
CA MET A 309 15.69 14.34 6.94
C MET A 309 15.79 15.14 5.64
N ARG A 310 16.98 15.64 5.29
CA ARG A 310 17.22 16.32 4.01
C ARG A 310 16.91 15.43 2.81
N ARG A 311 17.36 14.17 2.86
CA ARG A 311 17.13 13.19 1.80
C ARG A 311 15.66 12.79 1.69
N MET A 312 14.95 12.67 2.81
CA MET A 312 13.51 12.39 2.84
C MET A 312 12.75 13.43 2.02
N GLY A 313 13.07 14.72 2.20
CA GLY A 313 12.47 15.83 1.47
C GLY A 313 10.97 15.94 1.78
N HIS A 314 10.14 15.92 0.73
CA HIS A 314 8.68 16.05 0.86
C HIS A 314 7.92 14.72 0.80
N ARG A 315 8.63 13.61 0.68
CA ARG A 315 8.02 12.28 0.55
C ARG A 315 7.29 11.89 1.83
N GLU A 316 6.16 11.22 1.70
CA GLU A 316 5.31 10.88 2.84
C GLU A 316 5.98 9.80 3.72
N ASN A 317 6.36 10.17 4.94
CA ASN A 317 7.01 9.31 5.92
C ASN A 317 6.39 9.49 7.31
N ILE A 318 6.48 8.45 8.14
CA ILE A 318 6.40 8.58 9.60
C ILE A 318 7.82 8.50 10.14
N VAL A 319 8.28 9.60 10.73
CA VAL A 319 9.66 9.75 11.19
C VAL A 319 9.83 9.08 12.54
N THR A 320 10.63 8.02 12.61
CA THR A 320 11.03 7.40 13.87
C THR A 320 11.89 8.38 14.68
N ILE A 321 11.52 8.60 15.94
CA ILE A 321 12.25 9.41 16.92
C ILE A 321 12.62 8.57 18.15
N GLY A 322 13.45 9.14 19.02
CA GLY A 322 14.16 8.42 20.06
C GLY A 322 15.46 7.81 19.55
N MET A 323 16.15 7.09 20.43
CA MET A 323 17.38 6.38 20.10
C MET A 323 17.49 5.18 21.05
N ARG A 324 17.83 4.02 20.51
CA ARG A 324 18.25 2.85 21.28
C ARG A 324 19.73 2.58 21.00
N GLY A 325 20.32 1.63 21.71
CA GLY A 325 21.67 1.14 21.43
C GLY A 325 21.81 0.62 19.99
N ASP A 326 23.06 0.39 19.58
CA ASP A 326 23.37 -0.04 18.23
C ASP A 326 22.79 -1.44 17.96
N GLY A 327 21.99 -1.62 16.89
CA GLY A 327 21.47 -2.93 16.47
C GLY A 327 20.49 -3.62 17.43
N ASP A 328 19.43 -2.93 17.88
CA ASP A 328 18.39 -3.44 18.81
C ASP A 328 18.84 -3.65 20.28
N GLU A 329 20.00 -3.11 20.65
CA GLU A 329 20.52 -3.13 22.04
C GLU A 329 19.94 -1.98 22.90
N PRO A 330 19.88 -2.13 24.24
CA PRO A 330 19.52 -1.03 25.14
C PRO A 330 20.63 0.04 25.20
N MET A 331 20.26 1.28 25.53
CA MET A 331 21.26 2.30 25.91
C MET A 331 21.82 2.03 27.31
N SER A 332 23.07 2.43 27.56
CA SER A 332 23.75 2.25 28.86
C SER A 332 22.92 2.78 30.04
N GLN A 333 22.74 1.98 31.10
CA GLN A 333 21.79 2.23 32.21
C GLN A 333 21.94 3.58 32.93
N GLU A 334 23.13 4.18 32.93
CA GLU A 334 23.41 5.40 33.68
C GLU A 334 22.94 6.64 32.88
N SER A 335 21.79 7.21 33.27
CA SER A 335 21.20 8.47 32.76
C SER A 335 20.26 8.40 31.55
N ASN A 336 19.47 7.34 31.41
CA ASN A 336 18.66 7.10 30.20
C ASN A 336 17.50 8.09 29.95
N ILE A 337 16.78 8.57 30.97
CA ILE A 337 15.60 9.45 30.75
C ILE A 337 16.02 10.86 30.28
N ALA A 338 16.84 11.57 31.06
CA ALA A 338 17.27 12.93 30.70
C ALA A 338 18.04 12.97 29.37
N LEU A 339 18.80 11.91 29.07
CA LEU A 339 19.46 11.76 27.77
C LEU A 339 18.43 11.56 26.64
N LEU A 340 17.42 10.71 26.83
CA LEU A 340 16.34 10.51 25.85
C LEU A 340 15.55 11.79 25.61
N GLU A 341 15.22 12.55 26.65
CA GLU A 341 14.56 13.85 26.53
C GLU A 341 15.39 14.81 25.68
N LYS A 342 16.71 14.91 25.94
CA LYS A 342 17.63 15.71 25.13
C LYS A 342 17.68 15.22 23.68
N ILE A 343 17.79 13.91 23.46
CA ILE A 343 17.82 13.32 22.11
C ILE A 343 16.55 13.69 21.35
N VAL A 344 15.37 13.45 21.94
CA VAL A 344 14.09 13.74 21.29
C VAL A 344 13.94 15.25 21.03
N ALA A 345 14.36 16.12 21.96
CA ALA A 345 14.35 17.56 21.75
C ALA A 345 15.23 17.98 20.56
N ASP A 346 16.46 17.49 20.49
CA ASP A 346 17.40 17.78 19.39
C ASP A 346 16.88 17.22 18.04
N GLN A 347 16.28 16.03 18.04
CA GLN A 347 15.67 15.43 16.85
C GLN A 347 14.47 16.25 16.36
N ARG A 348 13.60 16.72 17.27
CA ARG A 348 12.48 17.60 16.91
C ARG A 348 12.95 18.93 16.35
N GLN A 349 14.04 19.48 16.87
CA GLN A 349 14.67 20.67 16.29
C GLN A 349 15.16 20.39 14.85
N ILE A 350 15.85 19.27 14.61
CA ILE A 350 16.28 18.87 13.26
C ILE A 350 15.08 18.73 12.32
N ILE A 351 14.01 18.06 12.76
CA ILE A 351 12.79 17.90 11.95
C ILE A 351 12.22 19.27 11.58
N ALA A 352 12.10 20.19 12.53
CA ALA A 352 11.54 21.51 12.26
C ALA A 352 12.40 22.32 11.27
N GLU A 353 13.72 22.28 11.44
CA GLU A 353 14.66 23.01 10.60
C GLU A 353 14.70 22.47 9.16
N GLU A 354 14.68 21.15 8.98
CA GLU A 354 14.82 20.53 7.65
C GLU A 354 13.49 20.40 6.89
N THR A 355 12.35 20.33 7.61
CA THR A 355 11.02 20.32 6.96
C THR A 355 10.45 21.72 6.76
N HIS A 356 11.06 22.74 7.38
CA HIS A 356 10.59 24.12 7.43
C HIS A 356 9.15 24.25 7.96
N LYS A 357 8.76 23.35 8.87
CA LYS A 357 7.45 23.31 9.52
C LYS A 357 7.64 23.11 11.02
N PRO A 358 6.67 23.51 11.87
CA PRO A 358 6.63 23.06 13.24
C PRO A 358 6.74 21.52 13.31
N ALA A 359 7.53 21.01 14.25
CA ALA A 359 7.82 19.57 14.30
C ALA A 359 6.54 18.72 14.43
N ASP A 360 5.51 19.20 15.13
CA ASP A 360 4.21 18.53 15.27
C ASP A 360 3.39 18.42 13.97
N GLN A 361 3.77 19.12 12.91
CA GLN A 361 3.18 18.97 11.57
C GLN A 361 3.87 17.90 10.71
N THR A 362 4.94 17.28 11.22
CA THR A 362 5.59 16.13 10.59
C THR A 362 5.25 14.88 11.39
N PRO A 363 4.59 13.86 10.78
CA PRO A 363 4.26 12.61 11.47
C PRO A 363 5.50 11.97 12.08
N GLN A 364 5.42 11.69 13.38
CA GLN A 364 6.50 11.07 14.15
C GLN A 364 5.98 9.85 14.88
N MET A 365 6.86 8.89 15.12
CA MET A 365 6.59 7.71 15.92
C MET A 365 7.75 7.48 16.89
N TRP A 366 7.43 7.31 18.17
CA TRP A 366 8.36 6.81 19.17
C TRP A 366 7.83 5.46 19.65
N ALA A 367 8.61 4.41 19.44
CA ALA A 367 8.25 3.09 19.92
C ALA A 367 8.70 2.93 21.38
N LEU A 368 7.74 2.82 22.28
CA LEU A 368 7.96 2.41 23.67
C LEU A 368 8.17 0.88 23.71
N TYR A 369 9.29 0.44 23.16
CA TYR A 369 9.58 -0.97 22.94
C TYR A 369 10.59 -1.48 23.97
N LYS A 370 10.29 -2.63 24.60
CA LYS A 370 11.13 -3.27 25.63
C LYS A 370 11.44 -2.30 26.77
N GLU A 371 12.71 -2.00 27.03
CA GLU A 371 13.16 -1.15 28.13
C GLU A 371 12.69 0.31 28.02
N VAL A 372 12.27 0.74 26.82
CA VAL A 372 11.78 2.12 26.61
C VAL A 372 10.42 2.34 27.25
N GLN A 373 9.63 1.27 27.47
CA GLN A 373 8.40 1.37 28.24
C GLN A 373 8.68 1.73 29.70
N ASP A 374 9.70 1.13 30.31
CA ASP A 374 10.11 1.41 31.70
C ASP A 374 10.61 2.85 31.89
N TYR A 375 11.04 3.53 30.81
CA TYR A 375 11.41 4.95 30.85
C TYR A 375 10.21 5.90 30.73
N TYR A 376 9.08 5.41 30.20
CA TYR A 376 7.85 6.18 30.03
C TYR A 376 6.95 6.12 31.27
N ASP A 377 6.84 4.93 31.86
CA ASP A 377 6.11 4.68 33.11
C ASP A 377 6.74 5.41 34.31
#